data_AF-A0A432G027-F1
#
_entry.id   AF-A0A432G027-F1
#
_cell.length_a   1.000
_cell.length_b   1.000
_cell.length_c   1.000
_cell.angle_alpha   90.00
_cell.angle_beta   90.00
_cell.angle_gamma   90.00
#
_symmetry.space_group_name_H-M   'P 1'
#
loop_
_entity.id
_entity.type
_entity.pdbx_description
1 polymer ?
#
loop_
_entity_poly.entity_id
_entity_poly.type
_entity_poly.pdbx_seq_one_letter_code
_entity_poly.pdbx_strand_id
1 'polypeptide(L)'
;ALPKAIDIGLPENIRFNHVFLPTRPPYTYKQLEQKFQEEIKVHSVGYPKLQAASSPVSCFPDSDQPVVLYAPSLELSLLFDALDRGLLEIFNKMSHYNFVIKLHPSLASRRHYVTAFMCQELKGVEHIHFDELSGIQNLAEESSLLITDFGSVGGEYRLGYGKRVIFLKTPAEYEGGADLQFRDDFADGVCKVEDLGNVIESVMKKGALSDSEFHNMRQQVLSFSEASDYEAARIVDEICSAS
;
A
#
# COMPACT_ATOMS: atom_id res chain seq x y z
N ALA A 1 4.31 19.16 -13.78
CA ALA A 1 3.37 18.16 -13.23
C ALA A 1 3.85 16.79 -13.69
N LEU A 2 3.96 15.81 -12.79
CA LEU A 2 4.06 14.41 -13.22
C LEU A 2 2.75 14.05 -13.96
N PRO A 3 2.78 13.15 -14.95
CA PRO A 3 1.55 12.71 -15.59
C PRO A 3 0.70 12.11 -14.48
N LYS A 4 -0.43 12.76 -14.21
CA LYS A 4 -1.49 12.17 -13.41
C LYS A 4 -1.81 10.84 -14.08
N ALA A 5 -1.91 9.75 -13.32
CA ALA A 5 -2.54 8.54 -13.77
C ALA A 5 -4.06 8.82 -13.88
N ILE A 6 -4.45 9.74 -14.75
CA ILE A 6 -5.83 9.85 -15.18
C ILE A 6 -5.96 8.70 -16.17
N ASP A 7 -6.78 7.74 -15.80
CA ASP A 7 -7.15 6.55 -16.56
C ASP A 7 -7.98 6.97 -17.80
N ILE A 8 -7.38 7.71 -18.73
CA ILE A 8 -7.98 8.09 -20.02
C ILE A 8 -7.39 7.27 -21.17
N GLY A 9 -6.21 6.67 -20.98
CA GLY A 9 -5.58 5.77 -21.94
C GLY A 9 -4.25 5.20 -21.44
N LEU A 10 -3.81 4.10 -22.06
CA LEU A 10 -2.47 3.54 -21.85
C LEU A 10 -1.40 4.50 -22.42
N PRO A 11 -0.17 4.52 -21.87
CA PRO A 11 0.94 5.29 -22.43
C PRO A 11 1.14 4.99 -23.92
N GLU A 12 0.94 5.99 -24.79
CA GLU A 12 1.00 5.83 -26.25
C GLU A 12 2.37 5.32 -26.75
N ASN A 13 3.43 5.52 -25.95
CA ASN A 13 4.79 5.15 -26.26
C ASN A 13 5.18 3.73 -25.82
N ILE A 14 4.29 2.99 -25.15
CA ILE A 14 4.56 1.62 -24.71
C ILE A 14 3.52 0.70 -25.34
N ARG A 15 3.98 -0.22 -26.20
CA ARG A 15 3.13 -1.29 -26.73
C ARG A 15 3.03 -2.40 -25.70
N PHE A 16 1.84 -2.59 -25.14
CA PHE A 16 1.54 -3.67 -24.22
C PHE A 16 0.68 -4.70 -24.92
N ASN A 17 1.27 -5.79 -25.44
CA ASN A 17 0.46 -6.86 -26.04
C ASN A 17 0.00 -7.89 -25.00
N HIS A 18 0.62 -7.90 -23.82
CA HIS A 18 0.32 -8.83 -22.72
C HIS A 18 0.29 -8.06 -21.40
N VAL A 19 -0.75 -8.28 -20.60
CA VAL A 19 -0.92 -7.67 -19.28
C VAL A 19 -1.17 -8.75 -18.25
N PHE A 20 -0.42 -8.72 -17.15
CA PHE A 20 -0.52 -9.67 -16.04
C PHE A 20 -1.31 -9.00 -14.92
N LEU A 21 -2.50 -9.53 -14.62
CA LEU A 21 -3.39 -8.99 -13.61
C LEU A 21 -3.34 -9.84 -12.33
N PRO A 22 -3.03 -9.22 -11.18
CA PRO A 22 -2.98 -9.94 -9.91
C PRO A 22 -4.36 -10.20 -9.32
N THR A 23 -5.32 -9.33 -9.63
CA THR A 23 -6.64 -9.30 -9.01
C THR A 23 -7.74 -9.57 -10.02
N ARG A 24 -8.86 -10.10 -9.52
CA ARG A 24 -10.08 -10.35 -10.28
C ARG A 24 -11.06 -9.18 -10.16
N PRO A 25 -12.01 -9.00 -11.09
CA PRO A 25 -13.10 -8.04 -10.93
C PRO A 25 -13.85 -8.22 -9.59
N PRO A 26 -14.29 -7.13 -8.92
CA PRO A 26 -14.19 -5.74 -9.35
C PRO A 26 -12.86 -5.05 -9.01
N TYR A 27 -11.89 -5.76 -8.41
CA TYR A 27 -10.64 -5.20 -7.88
C TYR A 27 -9.54 -5.06 -8.94
N THR A 28 -9.92 -4.91 -10.20
CA THR A 28 -9.00 -4.80 -11.34
C THR A 28 -9.37 -3.61 -12.23
N TYR A 29 -8.49 -3.27 -13.16
CA TYR A 29 -8.70 -2.15 -14.08
C TYR A 29 -9.78 -2.49 -15.12
N LYS A 30 -11.02 -2.07 -14.86
CA LYS A 30 -12.17 -2.28 -15.76
C LYS A 30 -11.90 -1.78 -17.20
N GLN A 31 -11.10 -0.72 -17.35
CA GLN A 31 -10.78 -0.16 -18.67
C GLN A 31 -9.88 -1.08 -19.51
N LEU A 32 -9.00 -1.86 -18.89
CA LEU A 32 -8.18 -2.84 -19.61
C LEU A 32 -9.05 -3.91 -20.24
N GLU A 33 -10.06 -4.37 -19.50
CA GLU A 33 -11.01 -5.36 -19.98
C GLU A 33 -12.05 -4.80 -20.94
N GLN A 34 -12.33 -3.49 -20.98
CA GLN A 34 -13.42 -2.94 -21.80
C GLN A 34 -12.94 -2.20 -23.05
N LYS A 35 -11.80 -1.50 -22.96
CA LYS A 35 -11.34 -0.57 -23.99
C LYS A 35 -10.28 -1.15 -24.91
N PHE A 36 -9.56 -2.18 -24.47
CA PHE A 36 -8.37 -2.68 -25.16
C PHE A 36 -8.44 -4.19 -25.51
N GLN A 37 -9.62 -4.82 -25.45
CA GLN A 37 -9.77 -6.28 -25.62
C GLN A 37 -9.12 -6.84 -26.90
N GLU A 38 -9.11 -6.07 -27.98
CA GLU A 38 -8.55 -6.50 -29.27
C GLU A 38 -7.04 -6.22 -29.39
N GLU A 39 -6.48 -5.38 -28.51
CA GLU A 39 -5.09 -4.93 -28.55
C GLU A 39 -4.21 -5.61 -27.50
N ILE A 40 -4.79 -6.06 -26.37
CA ILE A 40 -4.05 -6.61 -25.23
C ILE A 40 -4.56 -8.00 -24.83
N LYS A 41 -3.64 -8.93 -24.60
CA LYS A 41 -3.94 -10.22 -23.99
C LYS A 41 -3.77 -10.14 -22.47
N VAL A 42 -4.86 -10.30 -21.74
CA VAL A 42 -4.87 -10.27 -20.27
C VAL A 42 -4.62 -11.67 -19.71
N HIS A 43 -3.73 -11.76 -18.71
CA HIS A 43 -3.35 -12.99 -18.03
C HIS A 43 -3.58 -12.83 -16.54
N SER A 44 -4.42 -13.68 -15.96
CA SER A 44 -4.66 -13.71 -14.52
C SER A 44 -3.55 -14.52 -13.84
N VAL A 45 -2.75 -13.91 -12.97
CA VAL A 45 -1.59 -14.60 -12.37
C VAL A 45 -1.44 -14.44 -10.84
N GLY A 46 -2.30 -13.66 -10.18
CA GLY A 46 -2.07 -13.31 -8.77
C GLY A 46 -0.91 -12.33 -8.59
N TYR A 47 -0.51 -12.00 -7.36
CA TYR A 47 0.66 -11.14 -7.11
C TYR A 47 1.92 -12.01 -7.06
N PRO A 48 2.84 -11.95 -8.04
CA PRO A 48 4.05 -12.79 -8.02
C PRO A 48 4.89 -12.51 -6.77
N LYS A 49 5.09 -11.22 -6.42
CA LYS A 49 5.90 -10.81 -5.26
C LYS A 49 5.23 -10.98 -3.89
N LEU A 50 4.01 -11.53 -3.80
CA LEU A 50 3.25 -11.58 -2.55
C LEU A 50 3.95 -12.38 -1.43
N GLN A 51 4.87 -13.29 -1.80
CA GLN A 51 5.64 -14.12 -0.89
C GLN A 51 7.16 -13.91 -1.03
N ALA A 52 7.58 -12.80 -1.64
CA ALA A 52 9.01 -12.51 -1.79
C ALA A 52 9.66 -12.41 -0.40
N ALA A 53 10.65 -13.26 -0.14
CA ALA A 53 11.40 -13.23 1.10
C ALA A 53 12.08 -11.87 1.28
N SER A 54 11.94 -11.28 2.45
CA SER A 54 12.59 -10.04 2.83
C SER A 54 13.27 -10.19 4.18
N SER A 55 14.44 -9.56 4.35
CA SER A 55 15.08 -9.46 5.65
C SER A 55 14.26 -8.52 6.55
N PRO A 56 13.74 -8.99 7.69
CA PRO A 56 12.97 -8.14 8.59
C PRO A 56 13.84 -7.00 9.14
N VAL A 57 13.24 -5.83 9.29
CA VAL A 57 13.85 -4.67 9.94
C VAL A 57 13.03 -4.35 11.18
N SER A 58 13.70 -4.23 12.32
CA SER A 58 13.09 -3.70 13.54
C SER A 58 13.60 -2.28 13.77
N CYS A 59 12.69 -1.31 13.68
CA CYS A 59 12.97 0.09 13.98
C CYS A 59 12.97 0.35 15.49
N PHE A 60 12.32 -0.51 16.28
CA PHE A 60 12.16 -0.37 17.73
C PHE A 60 12.54 -1.67 18.47
N PRO A 61 13.80 -2.13 18.40
CA PRO A 61 14.21 -3.44 18.92
C PRO A 61 14.06 -3.61 20.43
N ASP A 62 14.06 -2.51 21.19
CA ASP A 62 14.01 -2.49 22.65
C ASP A 62 12.63 -2.07 23.20
N SER A 63 11.59 -2.06 22.36
CA SER A 63 10.24 -1.60 22.74
C SER A 63 9.20 -2.70 22.59
N ASP A 64 8.41 -2.91 23.66
CA ASP A 64 7.25 -3.82 23.63
C ASP A 64 5.98 -3.15 23.08
N GLN A 65 6.07 -1.88 22.67
CA GLN A 65 4.91 -1.17 22.14
C GLN A 65 4.58 -1.60 20.71
N PRO A 66 3.29 -1.73 20.37
CA PRO A 66 2.90 -2.08 19.01
C PRO A 66 3.32 -0.99 18.01
N VAL A 67 3.77 -1.44 16.84
CA VAL A 67 4.24 -0.56 15.77
C VAL A 67 3.15 -0.27 14.74
N VAL A 68 2.93 1.01 14.49
CA VAL A 68 2.04 1.54 13.45
C VAL A 68 2.89 2.08 12.30
N LEU A 69 2.74 1.50 11.13
CA LEU A 69 3.43 1.93 9.91
C LEU A 69 2.57 2.97 9.20
N TYR A 70 3.12 4.15 8.91
CA TYR A 70 2.51 5.13 8.02
C TYR A 70 3.28 5.16 6.70
N ALA A 71 2.64 4.74 5.61
CA ALA A 71 3.22 4.75 4.26
C ALA A 71 2.29 5.50 3.29
N PRO A 72 2.46 6.83 3.14
CA PRO A 72 1.66 7.61 2.20
C PRO A 72 2.04 7.30 0.74
N SER A 73 1.12 7.62 -0.16
CA SER A 73 1.34 7.64 -1.59
C SER A 73 2.46 8.59 -2.03
N LEU A 74 2.77 8.56 -3.33
CA LEU A 74 3.69 9.52 -3.96
C LEU A 74 3.11 10.94 -4.11
N GLU A 75 1.85 11.15 -3.73
CA GLU A 75 1.18 12.42 -3.91
C GLU A 75 1.51 13.39 -2.78
N LEU A 76 2.43 14.30 -3.09
CA LEU A 76 2.91 15.30 -2.13
C LEU A 76 1.79 16.18 -1.57
N SER A 77 0.78 16.53 -2.37
CA SER A 77 -0.31 17.37 -1.89
C SER A 77 -1.09 16.70 -0.76
N LEU A 78 -1.25 15.39 -0.80
CA LEU A 78 -1.94 14.62 0.24
C LEU A 78 -1.07 14.41 1.48
N LEU A 79 0.24 14.20 1.31
CA LEU A 79 1.17 14.18 2.43
C LEU A 79 1.17 15.52 3.18
N PHE A 80 1.29 16.64 2.47
CA PHE A 80 1.30 17.96 3.10
C PHE A 80 -0.07 18.33 3.70
N ASP A 81 -1.19 17.99 3.05
CA ASP A 81 -2.51 18.15 3.67
C ASP A 81 -2.60 17.38 4.99
N ALA A 82 -2.08 16.14 5.04
CA ALA A 82 -2.10 15.36 6.27
C ALA A 82 -1.24 16.00 7.37
N LEU A 83 -0.05 16.49 7.03
CA LEU A 83 0.84 17.20 7.95
C LEU A 83 0.20 18.48 8.48
N ASP A 84 -0.34 19.33 7.59
CA ASP A 84 -1.01 20.60 7.95
C ASP A 84 -2.22 20.38 8.85
N ARG A 85 -2.84 19.20 8.78
CA ARG A 85 -4.00 18.81 9.60
C ARG A 85 -3.64 18.10 10.90
N GLY A 86 -2.36 18.04 11.23
CA GLY A 86 -1.89 17.66 12.55
C GLY A 86 -1.48 16.19 12.69
N LEU A 87 -1.09 15.52 11.60
CA LEU A 87 -0.74 14.09 11.62
C LEU A 87 0.37 13.79 12.64
N LEU A 88 1.46 14.59 12.65
CA LEU A 88 2.59 14.36 13.55
C LEU A 88 2.21 14.63 15.00
N GLU A 89 1.35 15.60 15.27
CA GLU A 89 0.82 15.90 16.60
C GLU A 89 -0.02 14.76 17.14
N ILE A 90 -0.78 14.06 16.29
CA ILE A 90 -1.51 12.86 16.67
C ILE A 90 -0.53 11.75 17.04
N PHE A 91 0.46 11.46 16.19
CA PHE A 91 1.46 10.42 16.47
C PHE A 91 2.23 10.75 17.76
N ASN A 92 2.62 12.01 17.95
CA ASN A 92 3.35 12.44 19.14
C ASN A 92 2.53 12.30 20.43
N LYS A 93 1.21 12.53 20.39
CA LYS A 93 0.31 12.31 21.53
C LYS A 93 0.07 10.83 21.85
N MET A 94 0.28 9.95 20.90
CA MET A 94 0.03 8.51 21.01
C MET A 94 1.30 7.73 21.39
N SER A 95 2.00 8.18 22.42
CA SER A 95 3.32 7.66 22.84
C SER A 95 3.31 6.23 23.41
N HIS A 96 2.15 5.56 23.44
CA HIS A 96 2.00 4.14 23.76
C HIS A 96 1.99 3.25 22.52
N TYR A 97 2.11 3.85 21.33
CA TYR A 97 2.42 3.20 20.07
C TYR A 97 3.76 3.71 19.55
N ASN A 98 4.51 2.83 18.91
CA ASN A 98 5.62 3.23 18.07
C ASN A 98 5.11 3.54 16.66
N PHE A 99 5.64 4.58 16.00
CA PHE A 99 5.28 4.93 14.63
C PHE A 99 6.50 4.82 13.72
N VAL A 100 6.34 4.16 12.58
CA VAL A 100 7.31 4.21 11.49
C VAL A 100 6.71 5.02 10.35
N ILE A 101 7.29 6.17 10.04
CA ILE A 101 6.95 6.96 8.85
C ILE A 101 7.83 6.49 7.72
N LYS A 102 7.23 5.80 6.74
CA LYS A 102 7.91 5.23 5.60
C LYS A 102 7.58 6.00 4.32
N LEU A 103 8.53 6.77 3.81
CA LEU A 103 8.38 7.41 2.49
C LEU A 103 8.94 6.53 1.38
N HIS A 104 8.27 6.55 0.23
CA HIS A 104 8.79 5.91 -0.97
C HIS A 104 10.14 6.56 -1.36
N PRO A 105 11.15 5.79 -1.84
CA PRO A 105 12.46 6.32 -2.19
C PRO A 105 12.42 7.47 -3.20
N SER A 106 11.44 7.51 -4.10
CA SER A 106 11.27 8.63 -5.04
C SER A 106 10.83 9.94 -4.39
N LEU A 107 10.16 9.90 -3.24
CA LEU A 107 9.90 11.08 -2.43
C LEU A 107 11.17 11.48 -1.68
N ALA A 108 11.78 10.54 -0.95
CA ALA A 108 13.00 10.78 -0.18
C ALA A 108 14.17 11.34 -1.03
N SER A 109 14.49 10.68 -2.15
CA SER A 109 15.64 11.03 -2.99
C SER A 109 15.43 12.26 -3.87
N ARG A 110 14.19 12.56 -4.30
CA ARG A 110 13.92 13.71 -5.21
C ARG A 110 13.48 14.96 -4.46
N ARG A 111 13.15 14.84 -3.18
CA ARG A 111 12.54 15.89 -2.36
C ARG A 111 13.21 15.97 -0.99
N HIS A 112 14.52 16.23 -0.99
CA HIS A 112 15.32 16.40 0.23
C HIS A 112 14.72 17.34 1.28
N TYR A 113 13.88 18.29 0.87
CA TYR A 113 13.16 19.17 1.79
C TYR A 113 12.13 18.42 2.67
N VAL A 114 11.48 17.36 2.15
CA VAL A 114 10.53 16.53 2.93
C VAL A 114 11.30 15.76 4.00
N THR A 115 12.40 15.12 3.61
CA THR A 115 13.31 14.44 4.53
C THR A 115 13.82 15.39 5.61
N ALA A 116 14.36 16.54 5.22
CA ALA A 116 14.88 17.53 6.17
C ALA A 116 13.79 18.05 7.12
N PHE A 117 12.59 18.30 6.59
CA PHE A 117 11.43 18.69 7.39
C PHE A 117 11.08 17.61 8.43
N MET A 118 10.89 16.36 8.00
CA MET A 118 10.57 15.25 8.91
C MET A 118 11.65 15.05 9.97
N CYS A 119 12.93 15.07 9.59
CA CYS A 119 14.03 14.95 10.55
C CYS A 119 14.04 16.10 11.58
N GLN A 120 13.62 17.30 11.18
CA GLN A 120 13.54 18.45 12.08
C GLN A 120 12.35 18.33 13.04
N GLU A 121 11.15 18.03 12.52
CA GLU A 121 9.93 17.91 13.31
C GLU A 121 9.99 16.75 14.31
N LEU A 122 10.68 15.66 13.96
CA LEU A 122 10.81 14.48 14.81
C LEU A 122 12.01 14.51 15.74
N LYS A 123 12.75 15.63 15.78
CA LYS A 123 13.97 15.73 16.58
C LYS A 123 13.67 15.56 18.07
N GLY A 124 14.19 14.48 18.66
CA GLY A 124 14.02 14.17 20.07
C GLY A 124 12.72 13.41 20.40
N VAL A 125 11.96 12.97 19.39
CA VAL A 125 10.81 12.08 19.56
C VAL A 125 11.29 10.64 19.42
N GLU A 126 11.23 9.86 20.51
CA GLU A 126 11.81 8.51 20.53
C GLU A 126 10.88 7.44 19.95
N HIS A 127 9.56 7.62 20.05
CA HIS A 127 8.57 6.64 19.58
C HIS A 127 8.12 6.85 18.13
N ILE A 128 8.78 7.74 17.38
CA ILE A 128 8.52 7.96 15.95
C ILE A 128 9.84 7.82 15.18
N HIS A 129 9.90 6.84 14.29
CA HIS A 129 11.03 6.56 13.43
C HIS A 129 10.71 6.97 11.99
N PHE A 130 11.62 7.68 11.35
CA PHE A 130 11.52 8.03 9.94
C PHE A 130 12.42 7.11 9.11
N ASP A 131 11.81 6.23 8.31
CA ASP A 131 12.51 5.26 7.45
C ASP A 131 12.46 5.69 5.97
N GLU A 132 13.63 5.83 5.37
CA GLU A 132 13.76 6.15 3.94
C GLU A 132 14.23 4.96 3.09
N LEU A 133 14.82 3.94 3.72
CA LEU A 133 15.61 2.91 3.04
C LEU A 133 14.90 1.56 2.95
N SER A 134 14.16 1.16 3.97
CA SER A 134 13.53 -0.16 4.05
C SER A 134 12.38 -0.28 3.06
N GLY A 135 12.11 -1.47 2.55
CA GLY A 135 10.85 -1.75 1.84
C GLY A 135 9.70 -1.95 2.82
N ILE A 136 8.45 -1.80 2.34
CA ILE A 136 7.26 -2.13 3.14
C ILE A 136 7.30 -3.58 3.62
N GLN A 137 7.80 -4.49 2.79
CA GLN A 137 8.00 -5.89 3.12
C GLN A 137 8.98 -6.12 4.29
N ASN A 138 10.01 -5.27 4.42
CA ASN A 138 10.97 -5.38 5.51
C ASN A 138 10.36 -4.98 6.85
N LEU A 139 9.39 -4.06 6.82
CA LEU A 139 8.72 -3.49 8.01
C LEU A 139 7.43 -4.25 8.37
N ALA A 140 6.96 -5.16 7.51
CA ALA A 140 5.68 -5.83 7.67
C ALA A 140 5.61 -6.77 8.87
N GLU A 141 6.75 -7.37 9.26
CA GLU A 141 6.81 -8.27 10.40
C GLU A 141 6.63 -7.52 11.72
N GLU A 142 7.38 -6.42 11.91
CA GLU A 142 7.33 -5.57 13.11
C GLU A 142 5.99 -4.82 13.23
N SER A 143 5.41 -4.39 12.11
CA SER A 143 4.19 -3.60 12.12
C SER A 143 2.93 -4.42 12.43
N SER A 144 2.05 -3.82 13.23
CA SER A 144 0.72 -4.36 13.57
C SER A 144 -0.39 -3.78 12.68
N LEU A 145 -0.18 -2.58 12.17
CA LEU A 145 -1.16 -1.77 11.46
C LEU A 145 -0.44 -0.91 10.41
N LEU A 146 -0.99 -0.83 9.20
CA LEU A 146 -0.61 0.16 8.20
C LEU A 146 -1.64 1.29 8.11
N ILE A 147 -1.16 2.52 8.02
CA ILE A 147 -1.91 3.71 7.63
C ILE A 147 -1.39 4.16 6.27
N THR A 148 -2.28 4.35 5.32
CA THR A 148 -1.96 4.90 3.99
C THR A 148 -3.11 5.79 3.52
N ASP A 149 -3.04 6.37 2.33
CA ASP A 149 -4.06 7.25 1.75
C ASP A 149 -4.75 6.59 0.54
N PHE A 150 -4.00 6.27 -0.50
CA PHE A 150 -4.47 5.55 -1.69
C PHE A 150 -3.27 4.87 -2.40
N GLY A 151 -3.57 4.03 -3.38
CA GLY A 151 -2.56 3.28 -4.12
C GLY A 151 -2.46 1.82 -3.69
N SER A 152 -1.65 1.06 -4.42
CA SER A 152 -1.56 -0.40 -4.28
C SER A 152 -0.98 -0.88 -2.95
N VAL A 153 -0.19 -0.05 -2.25
CA VAL A 153 0.52 -0.44 -1.01
C VAL A 153 -0.44 -0.96 0.06
N GLY A 154 -1.60 -0.34 0.24
CA GLY A 154 -2.59 -0.81 1.22
C GLY A 154 -3.14 -2.20 0.88
N GLY A 155 -3.40 -2.45 -0.41
CA GLY A 155 -3.85 -3.75 -0.90
C GLY A 155 -2.76 -4.81 -0.80
N GLU A 156 -1.56 -4.52 -1.29
CA GLU A 156 -0.40 -5.41 -1.23
C GLU A 156 -0.07 -5.80 0.21
N TYR A 157 -0.04 -4.84 1.13
CA TYR A 157 0.27 -5.08 2.53
C TYR A 157 -0.80 -5.95 3.19
N ARG A 158 -2.08 -5.65 2.97
CA ARG A 158 -3.19 -6.41 3.55
C ARG A 158 -3.25 -7.84 2.99
N LEU A 159 -3.17 -7.99 1.67
CA LEU A 159 -3.25 -9.29 0.98
C LEU A 159 -2.00 -10.14 1.19
N GLY A 160 -0.85 -9.51 1.37
CA GLY A 160 0.45 -10.17 1.57
C GLY A 160 0.65 -10.64 3.00
N TYR A 161 0.42 -9.75 3.97
CA TYR A 161 0.82 -9.98 5.36
C TYR A 161 -0.34 -10.26 6.32
N GLY A 162 -1.59 -10.13 5.86
CA GLY A 162 -2.77 -10.36 6.70
C GLY A 162 -2.85 -9.36 7.88
N LYS A 163 -2.36 -8.15 7.67
CA LYS A 163 -2.29 -7.10 8.68
C LYS A 163 -3.42 -6.10 8.51
N ARG A 164 -3.75 -5.41 9.60
CA ARG A 164 -4.81 -4.41 9.64
C ARG A 164 -4.38 -3.17 8.84
N VAL A 165 -5.35 -2.50 8.20
CA VAL A 165 -5.08 -1.29 7.41
C VAL A 165 -6.11 -0.20 7.67
N ILE A 166 -5.65 1.04 7.78
CA ILE A 166 -6.46 2.25 7.82
C ILE A 166 -6.10 3.09 6.60
N PHE A 167 -7.13 3.66 5.96
CA PHE A 167 -6.94 4.63 4.89
C PHE A 167 -7.34 6.03 5.36
N LEU A 168 -6.50 7.01 5.09
CA LEU A 168 -6.87 8.42 5.16
C LEU A 168 -7.86 8.71 4.02
N LYS A 169 -8.85 9.55 4.31
CA LYS A 169 -9.90 9.88 3.36
C LYS A 169 -9.35 10.76 2.25
N THR A 170 -9.14 10.16 1.09
CA THR A 170 -8.65 10.81 -0.12
C THR A 170 -9.81 11.25 -1.02
N PRO A 171 -9.72 12.43 -1.69
CA PRO A 171 -10.68 12.82 -2.72
C PRO A 171 -10.76 11.80 -3.87
N ALA A 172 -11.96 11.63 -4.45
CA ALA A 172 -12.19 10.66 -5.52
C ALA A 172 -11.39 10.94 -6.81
N GLU A 173 -10.89 12.17 -7.00
CA GLU A 173 -10.04 12.53 -8.14
C GLU A 173 -8.67 11.83 -8.15
N TYR A 174 -8.25 11.26 -7.02
CA TYR A 174 -7.03 10.45 -6.90
C TYR A 174 -7.30 8.96 -7.13
N GLU A 175 -8.54 8.57 -7.44
CA GLU A 175 -8.88 7.18 -7.80
C GLU A 175 -8.20 6.79 -9.12
N GLY A 176 -7.41 5.70 -9.07
CA GLY A 176 -6.80 5.07 -10.23
C GLY A 176 -6.63 3.58 -9.93
N GLY A 177 -7.11 2.72 -10.83
CA GLY A 177 -7.30 1.31 -10.50
C GLY A 177 -8.36 1.12 -9.40
N ALA A 178 -8.84 -0.10 -9.19
CA ALA A 178 -9.90 -0.38 -8.22
C ALA A 178 -9.45 -0.26 -6.74
N ASP A 179 -8.46 0.59 -6.46
CA ASP A 179 -7.84 0.79 -5.15
C ASP A 179 -8.85 1.32 -4.12
N LEU A 180 -9.73 2.25 -4.53
CA LEU A 180 -10.77 2.76 -3.64
C LEU A 180 -11.86 1.72 -3.37
N GLN A 181 -12.21 0.89 -4.36
CA GLN A 181 -13.13 -0.23 -4.16
C GLN A 181 -12.53 -1.25 -3.17
N PHE A 182 -11.24 -1.59 -3.32
CA PHE A 182 -10.56 -2.46 -2.36
C PHE A 182 -10.55 -1.85 -0.95
N ARG A 183 -10.21 -0.56 -0.83
CA ARG A 183 -10.26 0.17 0.45
C ARG A 183 -11.65 0.05 1.07
N ASP A 184 -12.69 0.37 0.32
CA ASP A 184 -14.04 0.46 0.87
C ASP A 184 -14.56 -0.92 1.32
N ASP A 185 -14.14 -1.99 0.64
CA ASP A 185 -14.54 -3.36 1.00
C ASP A 185 -13.70 -3.98 2.13
N PHE A 186 -12.41 -3.61 2.24
CA PHE A 186 -11.45 -4.33 3.09
C PHE A 186 -10.67 -3.48 4.09
N ALA A 187 -10.78 -2.15 4.11
CA ALA A 187 -10.14 -1.36 5.15
C ALA A 187 -10.74 -1.66 6.54
N ASP A 188 -9.91 -1.65 7.59
CA ASP A 188 -10.43 -1.73 8.96
C ASP A 188 -10.92 -0.37 9.48
N GLY A 189 -10.53 0.71 8.79
CA GLY A 189 -11.01 2.07 9.00
C GLY A 189 -10.70 2.99 7.81
N VAL A 190 -11.61 3.90 7.51
CA VAL A 190 -11.39 5.01 6.56
C VAL A 190 -11.75 6.30 7.28
N CYS A 191 -10.82 7.25 7.40
CA CYS A 191 -11.03 8.41 8.27
C CYS A 191 -10.29 9.66 7.81
N LYS A 192 -10.71 10.81 8.33
CA LYS A 192 -9.93 12.04 8.21
C LYS A 192 -8.80 12.03 9.24
N VAL A 193 -7.78 12.85 8.99
CA VAL A 193 -6.60 12.97 9.88
C VAL A 193 -7.00 13.26 11.32
N GLU A 194 -7.95 14.17 11.55
CA GLU A 194 -8.37 14.59 12.90
C GLU A 194 -9.01 13.46 13.70
N ASP A 195 -9.59 12.46 13.02
CA ASP A 195 -10.21 11.29 13.65
C ASP A 195 -9.23 10.11 13.81
N LEU A 196 -8.03 10.21 13.23
CA LEU A 196 -7.10 9.09 13.05
C LEU A 196 -6.73 8.42 14.36
N GLY A 197 -6.46 9.20 15.42
CA GLY A 197 -6.08 8.63 16.72
C GLY A 197 -7.15 7.70 17.29
N ASN A 198 -8.43 8.09 17.21
CA ASN A 198 -9.55 7.26 17.67
C ASN A 198 -9.70 5.99 16.81
N VAL A 199 -9.43 6.10 15.50
CA VAL A 199 -9.54 4.97 14.58
C VAL A 199 -8.39 3.98 14.77
N ILE A 200 -7.16 4.45 15.01
CA ILE A 200 -6.03 3.60 15.40
C ILE A 200 -6.41 2.79 16.63
N GLU A 201 -6.88 3.43 17.70
CA GLU A 201 -7.29 2.74 18.93
C GLU A 201 -8.38 1.69 18.67
N SER A 202 -9.38 2.04 17.87
CA SER A 202 -10.47 1.13 17.55
C SER A 202 -10.01 -0.08 16.74
N VAL A 203 -9.06 0.10 15.81
CA VAL A 203 -8.54 -0.98 14.96
C VAL A 203 -7.57 -1.85 15.74
N MET A 204 -6.69 -1.27 16.55
CA MET A 204 -5.74 -2.01 17.38
C MET A 204 -6.45 -2.95 18.37
N LYS A 205 -7.59 -2.52 18.93
CA LYS A 205 -8.45 -3.37 19.79
C LYS A 205 -9.03 -4.60 19.08
N LYS A 206 -9.11 -4.62 17.74
CA LYS A 206 -9.57 -5.80 16.98
C LYS A 206 -8.52 -6.92 16.95
N GLY A 207 -7.25 -6.61 17.24
CA GLY A 207 -6.15 -7.56 17.14
C GLY A 207 -5.85 -8.00 15.70
N ALA A 208 -5.09 -9.10 15.59
CA ALA A 208 -4.73 -9.69 14.30
C ALA A 208 -5.96 -10.13 13.48
N LEU A 209 -5.82 -10.21 12.16
CA LEU A 209 -6.81 -10.92 11.36
C LEU A 209 -6.78 -12.40 11.69
N SER A 210 -7.96 -13.03 11.71
CA SER A 210 -8.03 -14.48 11.76
C SER A 210 -7.62 -15.09 10.40
N ASP A 211 -7.11 -16.32 10.43
CA ASP A 211 -6.70 -17.04 9.21
C ASP A 211 -7.85 -17.17 8.21
N SER A 212 -9.09 -17.33 8.70
CA SER A 212 -10.29 -17.44 7.86
C SER A 212 -10.64 -16.11 7.18
N GLU A 213 -10.61 -14.99 7.91
CA GLU A 213 -10.79 -13.65 7.32
C GLU A 213 -9.75 -13.38 6.24
N PHE A 214 -8.48 -13.69 6.53
CA PHE A 214 -7.38 -13.49 5.60
C PHE A 214 -7.53 -14.36 4.34
N HIS A 215 -7.84 -15.65 4.51
CA HIS A 215 -8.05 -16.57 3.40
C HIS A 215 -9.23 -16.15 2.52
N ASN A 216 -10.38 -15.80 3.12
CA ASN A 216 -11.58 -15.40 2.39
C ASN A 216 -11.35 -14.13 1.56
N MET A 217 -10.67 -13.13 2.14
CA MET A 217 -10.30 -11.91 1.41
C MET A 217 -9.41 -12.23 0.21
N ARG A 218 -8.37 -13.07 0.38
CA ARG A 218 -7.47 -13.46 -0.72
C ARG A 218 -8.22 -14.19 -1.84
N GLN A 219 -9.16 -15.07 -1.50
CA GLN A 219 -10.00 -15.75 -2.49
C GLN A 219 -10.92 -14.80 -3.26
N GLN A 220 -11.43 -13.76 -2.58
CA GLN A 220 -12.30 -12.77 -3.22
C GLN A 220 -11.54 -11.82 -4.15
N VAL A 221 -10.30 -11.45 -3.80
CA VAL A 221 -9.56 -10.39 -4.48
C VAL A 221 -8.57 -10.91 -5.51
N LEU A 222 -7.78 -11.95 -5.19
CA LEU A 222 -6.68 -12.40 -6.03
C LEU A 222 -7.19 -13.32 -7.13
N SER A 223 -6.65 -13.21 -8.35
CA SER A 223 -6.98 -14.17 -9.40
C SER A 223 -6.38 -15.55 -9.11
N PHE A 224 -5.20 -15.58 -8.50
CA PHE A 224 -4.55 -16.77 -7.96
C PHE A 224 -4.06 -16.46 -6.54
N SER A 225 -4.51 -17.24 -5.57
CA SER A 225 -4.17 -17.04 -4.16
C SER A 225 -2.84 -17.67 -3.76
N GLU A 226 -2.33 -18.61 -4.56
CA GLU A 226 -1.12 -19.39 -4.29
C GLU A 226 -0.33 -19.59 -5.59
N ALA A 227 0.99 -19.77 -5.46
CA ALA A 227 1.91 -20.05 -6.57
C ALA A 227 1.88 -19.02 -7.73
N SER A 228 1.57 -17.76 -7.43
CA SER A 228 1.48 -16.68 -8.42
C SER A 228 2.77 -16.48 -9.23
N ASP A 229 3.94 -16.67 -8.61
CA ASP A 229 5.23 -16.65 -9.31
C ASP A 229 5.34 -17.74 -10.38
N TYR A 230 4.92 -18.97 -10.04
CA TYR A 230 4.94 -20.10 -10.96
C TYR A 230 4.00 -19.85 -12.14
N GLU A 231 2.79 -19.38 -11.86
CA GLU A 231 1.80 -19.11 -12.91
C GLU A 231 2.25 -17.97 -13.83
N ALA A 232 2.81 -16.89 -13.27
CA ALA A 232 3.41 -15.83 -14.05
C ALA A 232 4.57 -16.34 -14.92
N ALA A 233 5.48 -17.13 -14.37
CA ALA A 233 6.60 -17.70 -15.11
C ALA A 233 6.15 -18.64 -16.23
N ARG A 234 5.16 -19.52 -15.96
CA ARG A 234 4.57 -20.43 -16.95
C ARG A 234 3.99 -19.66 -18.13
N ILE A 235 3.21 -18.61 -17.87
CA ILE A 235 2.60 -17.80 -18.93
C ILE A 235 3.66 -17.05 -19.74
N VAL A 236 4.71 -16.51 -19.08
CA VAL A 236 5.83 -15.87 -19.80
C VAL A 236 6.52 -16.87 -20.73
N ASP A 237 6.77 -18.09 -20.27
CA ASP A 237 7.40 -19.14 -21.10
C ASP A 237 6.53 -19.51 -22.33
N GLU A 238 5.21 -19.60 -22.15
CA GLU A 238 4.28 -19.83 -23.26
C GLU A 238 4.28 -18.70 -24.28
N ILE A 239 4.33 -17.45 -23.84
CA ILE A 239 4.39 -16.28 -24.72
C ILE A 239 5.69 -16.30 -25.52
N CYS A 240 6.82 -16.52 -24.85
CA CYS A 240 8.14 -16.58 -25.49
C CYS A 240 8.28 -17.74 -26.47
N SER A 241 7.61 -18.87 -26.20
CA SER A 241 7.67 -20.08 -27.03
C SER A 241 6.73 -20.07 -28.24
N ALA A 242 5.68 -19.24 -28.20
CA ALA A 242 4.73 -19.06 -29.30
C ALA A 242 5.16 -17.98 -30.31
N SER A 243 6.33 -17.36 -30.08
CA SER A 243 6.89 -16.24 -30.86
C SER A 243 7.83 -16.71 -31.97
#